data_AF-A0A2M7YDK1-F1
#
_entry.id   AF-A0A2M7YDK1-F1
#
_cell.length_a   1.000
_cell.length_b   1.000
_cell.length_c   1.000
_cell.angle_alpha   90.00
_cell.angle_beta   90.00
_cell.angle_gamma   90.00
#
_symmetry.space_group_name_H-M   'P 1'
#
loop_
_entity.id
_entity.type
_entity.pdbx_description
1 polymer ?
#
loop_
_entity_poly.entity_id
_entity_poly.type
_entity_poly.pdbx_seq_one_letter_code
_entity_poly.pdbx_strand_id
1 'polypeptide(L)'
;WVADLDRLEALAPLADDAGFRARFHGVKADNKARLAAWLAREHGLTVDPAAMFDVQIKRLHEYKRQLLNALETAALYNALKDDPSAPFAPRVKIFGGKAAPGYAMAKQIIKLINDIGAAINADPAMKGRLSVVYPPNYNVSMAEILIPATDLSEQISTAGKEASGTGNMKFAMNGALTIGTLDGANVEIRDAVGADNIFIFGQTAAEVEATRAGGYSPAAAIAADPRLAEVVDQIAGGAFSGGDKGRFAPLVDNLRHHDWFQVCADFTSYWDAQRVVDAAWAQPDDWTRRAVLNTARMGMFSSDRTIRGYARDVWGVTPAF
;
A
#
# COMPACT_ATOMS: atom_id res chain seq x y z
N TRP A 1 -26.53 9.65 5.61
CA TRP A 1 -25.29 8.87 5.56
C TRP A 1 -24.10 9.68 6.07
N VAL A 2 -23.98 10.99 5.78
CA VAL A 2 -22.86 11.83 6.26
C VAL A 2 -22.69 11.82 7.80
N ALA A 3 -23.77 11.95 8.56
CA ALA A 3 -23.76 11.87 10.04
C ALA A 3 -24.24 10.50 10.57
N ASP A 4 -24.34 9.50 9.69
CA ASP A 4 -24.83 8.15 10.01
C ASP A 4 -24.31 7.17 8.96
N LEU A 5 -23.05 6.79 9.13
CA LEU A 5 -22.28 6.06 8.12
C LEU A 5 -22.77 4.61 7.93
N ASP A 6 -23.49 4.06 8.91
CA ASP A 6 -24.09 2.72 8.81
C ASP A 6 -25.09 2.63 7.65
N ARG A 7 -25.66 3.77 7.22
CA ARG A 7 -26.52 3.84 6.03
C ARG A 7 -25.82 3.49 4.72
N LEU A 8 -24.49 3.42 4.68
CA LEU A 8 -23.76 2.95 3.50
C LEU A 8 -24.01 1.47 3.21
N GLU A 9 -24.46 0.68 4.18
CA GLU A 9 -24.79 -0.74 3.97
C GLU A 9 -25.87 -0.94 2.88
N ALA A 10 -26.75 0.04 2.71
CA ALA A 10 -27.75 0.05 1.63
C ALA A 10 -27.15 0.03 0.22
N LEU A 11 -25.85 0.31 0.06
CA LEU A 11 -25.13 0.20 -1.21
C LEU A 11 -24.72 -1.24 -1.54
N ALA A 12 -24.67 -2.15 -0.55
CA ALA A 12 -24.14 -3.50 -0.77
C ALA A 12 -24.89 -4.28 -1.88
N PRO A 13 -26.23 -4.26 -1.97
CA PRO A 13 -26.94 -4.90 -3.09
C PRO A 13 -26.65 -4.26 -4.45
N LEU A 14 -26.26 -2.98 -4.48
CA LEU A 14 -25.95 -2.26 -5.72
C LEU A 14 -24.58 -2.66 -6.30
N ALA A 15 -23.76 -3.41 -5.55
CA ALA A 15 -22.53 -3.99 -6.08
C ALA A 15 -22.80 -4.92 -7.27
N ASP A 16 -23.98 -5.56 -7.32
CA ASP A 16 -24.39 -6.44 -8.41
C ASP A 16 -25.11 -5.70 -9.56
N ASP A 17 -25.45 -4.41 -9.39
CA ASP A 17 -26.03 -3.56 -10.44
C ASP A 17 -24.96 -3.00 -11.38
N ALA A 18 -25.02 -3.38 -12.66
CA ALA A 18 -24.02 -2.97 -13.66
C ALA A 18 -24.00 -1.44 -13.88
N GLY A 19 -25.16 -0.79 -13.85
CA GLY A 19 -25.25 0.66 -14.02
C GLY A 19 -24.61 1.42 -12.86
N PHE A 20 -24.78 0.94 -11.63
CA PHE A 20 -24.16 1.49 -10.43
C PHE A 20 -22.65 1.28 -10.46
N ARG A 21 -22.16 0.07 -10.80
CA ARG A 21 -20.73 -0.18 -10.96
C ARG A 21 -20.09 0.75 -11.98
N ALA A 22 -20.72 0.94 -13.14
CA ALA A 22 -20.21 1.86 -14.16
C ALA A 22 -20.07 3.30 -13.65
N ARG A 23 -21.07 3.81 -12.91
CA ARG A 23 -21.01 5.14 -12.28
C ARG A 23 -19.94 5.21 -11.19
N PHE A 24 -19.82 4.19 -10.36
CA PHE A 24 -18.81 4.12 -9.29
C PHE A 24 -17.39 4.14 -9.87
N HIS A 25 -17.15 3.34 -10.91
CA HIS A 25 -15.89 3.34 -11.66
C HIS A 25 -15.60 4.70 -12.31
N GLY A 26 -16.60 5.35 -12.91
CA GLY A 26 -16.47 6.69 -13.47
C GLY A 26 -16.00 7.73 -12.44
N VAL A 27 -16.56 7.71 -11.22
CA VAL A 27 -16.12 8.58 -10.12
C VAL A 27 -14.65 8.32 -9.74
N LYS A 28 -14.22 7.05 -9.71
CA LYS A 28 -12.81 6.71 -9.47
C LYS A 28 -11.90 7.26 -10.58
N ALA A 29 -12.29 7.10 -11.83
CA ALA A 29 -11.55 7.62 -12.99
C ALA A 29 -11.39 9.15 -12.93
N ASP A 30 -12.46 9.88 -12.61
CA ASP A 30 -12.43 11.34 -12.43
C ASP A 30 -11.49 11.76 -11.28
N ASN A 31 -11.53 11.04 -10.16
CA ASN A 31 -10.63 11.29 -9.04
C ASN A 31 -9.16 11.05 -9.43
N LYS A 32 -8.87 9.99 -10.19
CA LYS A 32 -7.52 9.70 -10.70
C LYS A 32 -7.02 10.76 -11.66
N ALA A 33 -7.87 11.21 -12.59
CA ALA A 33 -7.55 12.32 -13.48
C ALA A 33 -7.26 13.61 -12.70
N ARG A 34 -8.06 13.90 -11.66
CA ARG A 34 -7.84 15.05 -10.76
C ARG A 34 -6.51 14.96 -10.02
N LEU A 35 -6.16 13.78 -9.47
CA LEU A 35 -4.87 13.57 -8.81
C LEU A 35 -3.72 13.71 -9.80
N ALA A 36 -3.80 13.11 -10.99
CA ALA A 36 -2.77 13.21 -12.02
C ALA A 36 -2.51 14.66 -12.44
N ALA A 37 -3.58 15.43 -12.68
CA ALA A 37 -3.48 16.85 -13.00
C ALA A 37 -2.89 17.69 -11.85
N TRP A 38 -3.24 17.36 -10.61
CA TRP A 38 -2.70 18.01 -9.42
C TRP A 38 -1.20 17.70 -9.24
N LEU A 39 -0.78 16.44 -9.37
CA LEU A 39 0.63 16.03 -9.31
C LEU A 39 1.48 16.71 -10.39
N ALA A 40 0.96 16.81 -11.61
CA ALA A 40 1.63 17.49 -12.71
C ALA A 40 1.81 18.99 -12.43
N ARG A 41 0.76 19.66 -11.94
CA ARG A 41 0.78 21.10 -11.68
C ARG A 41 1.64 21.48 -10.47
N GLU A 42 1.47 20.79 -9.33
CA GLU A 42 2.12 21.17 -8.07
C GLU A 42 3.54 20.64 -7.94
N HIS A 43 3.85 19.53 -8.63
CA HIS A 43 5.10 18.78 -8.41
C HIS A 43 5.82 18.42 -9.71
N GLY A 44 5.26 18.74 -10.89
CA GLY A 44 5.86 18.33 -12.18
C GLY A 44 5.85 16.82 -12.41
N LEU A 45 5.06 16.07 -11.63
CA LEU A 45 5.01 14.61 -11.70
C LEU A 45 3.87 14.18 -12.64
N THR A 46 4.23 13.64 -13.80
CA THR A 46 3.25 13.13 -14.78
C THR A 46 3.02 11.64 -14.55
N VAL A 47 1.77 11.25 -14.37
CA VAL A 47 1.35 9.85 -14.15
C VAL A 47 0.16 9.51 -15.04
N ASP A 48 0.06 8.25 -15.44
CA ASP A 48 -1.05 7.76 -16.27
C ASP A 48 -2.25 7.37 -15.40
N PRO A 49 -3.39 8.09 -15.46
CA PRO A 49 -4.57 7.78 -14.67
C PRO A 49 -5.29 6.49 -15.09
N ALA A 50 -4.94 5.87 -16.22
CA ALA A 50 -5.48 4.57 -16.60
C ALA A 50 -4.82 3.41 -15.82
N ALA A 51 -3.57 3.57 -15.41
CA ALA A 51 -2.84 2.58 -14.61
C ALA A 51 -3.37 2.50 -13.18
N MET A 52 -3.21 1.36 -12.51
CA MET A 52 -3.61 1.19 -11.12
C MET A 52 -2.81 2.13 -10.22
N PHE A 53 -3.49 2.95 -9.42
CA PHE A 53 -2.86 3.78 -8.40
C PHE A 53 -2.67 2.96 -7.13
N ASP A 54 -1.45 2.47 -6.97
CA ASP A 54 -0.99 1.68 -5.83
C ASP A 54 -0.31 2.62 -4.82
N VAL A 55 -0.90 2.74 -3.63
CA VAL A 55 -0.62 3.86 -2.74
C VAL A 55 -0.21 3.40 -1.35
N GLN A 56 0.94 3.92 -0.89
CA GLN A 56 1.38 3.82 0.50
C GLN A 56 1.65 5.20 1.11
N ILE A 57 0.62 5.79 1.75
CA ILE A 57 0.73 7.07 2.48
C ILE A 57 0.66 6.90 4.00
N LYS A 58 1.82 7.05 4.66
CA LYS A 58 1.95 7.00 6.12
C LYS A 58 3.32 7.52 6.54
N ARG A 59 3.49 7.79 7.84
CA ARG A 59 4.82 8.15 8.39
C ARG A 59 5.87 7.13 7.94
N LEU A 60 7.09 7.60 7.64
CA LEU A 60 8.20 6.71 7.31
C LEU A 60 8.76 6.12 8.59
N HIS A 61 8.63 4.81 8.70
CA HIS A 61 9.13 4.02 9.82
C HIS A 61 9.37 2.59 9.33
N GLU A 62 10.44 1.95 9.79
CA GLU A 62 10.80 0.60 9.34
C GLU A 62 9.66 -0.43 9.52
N TYR A 63 8.90 -0.39 10.62
CA TYR A 63 7.76 -1.31 10.83
C TYR A 63 6.59 -1.11 9.86
N LYS A 64 6.48 0.07 9.22
CA LYS A 64 5.47 0.37 8.20
C LYS A 64 5.86 -0.16 6.82
N ARG A 65 7.09 -0.67 6.70
CA ARG A 65 7.63 -1.44 5.58
C ARG A 65 7.46 -0.81 4.21
N GLN A 66 7.64 0.50 4.08
CA GLN A 66 7.85 1.12 2.77
C GLN A 66 9.06 0.51 2.05
N LEU A 67 10.02 -0.04 2.81
CA LEU A 67 11.12 -0.82 2.25
C LEU A 67 10.65 -2.10 1.54
N LEU A 68 9.71 -2.86 2.11
CA LEU A 68 9.15 -4.05 1.46
C LEU A 68 8.50 -3.71 0.11
N ASN A 69 7.70 -2.64 0.07
CA ASN A 69 7.09 -2.14 -1.17
C ASN A 69 8.15 -1.70 -2.19
N ALA A 70 9.20 -1.00 -1.75
CA ALA A 70 10.30 -0.60 -2.62
C ALA A 70 11.05 -1.81 -3.23
N LEU A 71 11.29 -2.86 -2.43
CA LEU A 71 11.93 -4.09 -2.91
C LEU A 71 11.05 -4.84 -3.92
N GLU A 72 9.74 -4.97 -3.66
CA GLU A 72 8.79 -5.58 -4.62
C GLU A 72 8.72 -4.77 -5.91
N THR A 73 8.73 -3.44 -5.82
CA THR A 73 8.73 -2.56 -6.98
C THR A 73 9.98 -2.76 -7.85
N ALA A 74 11.17 -2.89 -7.24
CA ALA A 74 12.40 -3.19 -7.97
C ALA A 74 12.38 -4.59 -8.60
N ALA A 75 11.84 -5.59 -7.90
CA ALA A 75 11.68 -6.94 -8.44
C ALA A 75 10.68 -6.97 -9.61
N LEU A 76 9.60 -6.19 -9.52
CA LEU A 76 8.61 -6.06 -10.59
C LEU A 76 9.23 -5.38 -11.82
N TYR A 77 10.07 -4.37 -11.60
CA TYR A 77 10.85 -3.76 -12.67
C TYR A 77 11.75 -4.77 -13.39
N ASN A 78 12.47 -5.63 -12.67
CA ASN A 78 13.28 -6.70 -13.28
C ASN A 78 12.40 -7.67 -14.06
N ALA A 79 11.31 -8.16 -13.46
CA ALA A 79 10.41 -9.11 -14.09
C ALA A 79 9.75 -8.55 -15.38
N LEU A 80 9.37 -7.26 -15.39
CA LEU A 80 8.84 -6.59 -16.58
C LEU A 80 9.87 -6.45 -17.71
N LYS A 81 11.17 -6.42 -17.39
CA LYS A 81 12.26 -6.36 -18.36
C LYS A 81 12.60 -7.74 -18.92
N ASP A 82 12.57 -8.75 -18.06
CA ASP A 82 12.83 -10.13 -18.44
C ASP A 82 11.69 -10.71 -19.30
N ASP A 83 10.44 -10.38 -18.94
CA ASP A 83 9.25 -10.73 -19.73
C ASP A 83 8.37 -9.50 -19.99
N PRO A 84 8.60 -8.78 -21.11
CA PRO A 84 7.75 -7.67 -21.52
C PRO A 84 6.30 -8.04 -21.82
N SER A 85 5.99 -9.34 -22.02
CA SER A 85 4.64 -9.84 -22.29
C SER A 85 3.89 -10.29 -21.03
N ALA A 86 4.57 -10.30 -19.88
CA ALA A 86 3.98 -10.71 -18.61
C ALA A 86 2.69 -9.90 -18.32
N PRO A 87 1.60 -10.55 -17.91
CA PRO A 87 0.29 -9.93 -17.73
C PRO A 87 0.18 -9.14 -16.41
N PHE A 88 1.24 -8.45 -16.00
CA PHE A 88 1.22 -7.59 -14.84
C PHE A 88 0.43 -6.32 -15.15
N ALA A 89 -0.40 -5.88 -14.20
CA ALA A 89 -1.17 -4.66 -14.36
C ALA A 89 -0.23 -3.46 -14.59
N PRO A 90 -0.61 -2.45 -15.41
CA PRO A 90 0.06 -1.16 -15.40
C PRO A 90 -0.13 -0.47 -14.05
N ARG A 91 0.95 0.05 -13.42
CA ARG A 91 0.89 0.61 -12.06
C ARG A 91 1.63 1.93 -11.93
N VAL A 92 1.06 2.81 -11.12
CA VAL A 92 1.73 3.97 -10.54
C VAL A 92 1.89 3.70 -9.04
N LYS A 93 3.12 3.46 -8.60
CA LYS A 93 3.48 3.32 -7.18
C LYS A 93 3.61 4.72 -6.57
N ILE A 94 2.65 5.11 -5.73
CA ILE A 94 2.61 6.44 -5.08
C ILE A 94 2.96 6.29 -3.60
N PHE A 95 4.12 6.81 -3.23
CA PHE A 95 4.55 6.89 -1.84
C PHE A 95 4.25 8.26 -1.26
N GLY A 96 3.96 8.33 0.04
CA GLY A 96 3.86 9.60 0.73
C GLY A 96 4.09 9.47 2.22
N GLY A 97 4.86 10.39 2.78
CA GLY A 97 5.17 10.36 4.20
C GLY A 97 6.39 11.19 4.55
N LYS A 98 6.60 11.35 5.85
CA LYS A 98 7.73 12.07 6.44
C LYS A 98 8.50 11.16 7.37
N ALA A 99 9.82 11.26 7.36
CA ALA A 99 10.69 10.67 8.36
C ALA A 99 10.96 11.71 9.47
N ALA A 100 11.17 11.24 10.71
CA ALA A 100 11.64 12.11 11.77
C ALA A 100 13.07 12.62 11.45
N PRO A 101 13.46 13.85 11.86
CA PRO A 101 14.72 14.46 11.45
C PRO A 101 15.97 13.61 11.74
N GLY A 102 16.00 12.96 12.92
CA GLY A 102 17.10 12.10 13.37
C GLY A 102 17.00 10.63 12.93
N TYR A 103 15.95 10.23 12.22
CA TYR A 103 15.75 8.83 11.85
C TYR A 103 16.47 8.51 10.54
N ALA A 104 17.78 8.22 10.66
CA ALA A 104 18.66 7.98 9.52
C ALA A 104 18.17 6.85 8.59
N MET A 105 17.78 5.69 9.13
CA MET A 105 17.29 4.56 8.33
C MET A 105 16.01 4.91 7.56
N ALA A 106 15.05 5.60 8.17
CA ALA A 106 13.85 6.05 7.49
C ALA A 106 14.16 7.02 6.33
N LYS A 107 15.15 7.90 6.49
CA LYS A 107 15.61 8.81 5.41
C LYS A 107 16.33 8.05 4.29
N GLN A 108 17.09 7.01 4.62
CA GLN A 108 17.69 6.10 3.64
C GLN A 108 16.62 5.36 2.83
N ILE A 109 15.53 4.90 3.45
CA ILE A 109 14.40 4.29 2.75
C ILE A 109 13.74 5.29 1.79
N ILE A 110 13.50 6.54 2.21
CA ILE A 110 12.99 7.60 1.32
C ILE A 110 13.93 7.79 0.12
N LYS A 111 15.25 7.87 0.36
CA LYS A 111 16.23 8.02 -0.72
C LYS A 111 16.20 6.84 -1.67
N LEU A 112 16.15 5.60 -1.17
CA LEU A 112 16.06 4.40 -1.98
C LEU A 112 14.81 4.39 -2.86
N ILE A 113 13.64 4.75 -2.32
CA ILE A 113 12.38 4.82 -3.10
C ILE A 113 12.52 5.84 -4.25
N ASN A 114 13.09 7.01 -3.98
CA ASN A 114 13.31 8.02 -5.01
C ASN A 114 14.32 7.57 -6.07
N ASP A 115 15.37 6.86 -5.67
CA ASP A 115 16.42 6.35 -6.55
C ASP A 115 15.92 5.20 -7.45
N ILE A 116 15.16 4.26 -6.89
CA ILE A 116 14.42 3.23 -7.65
C ILE A 116 13.46 3.91 -8.62
N GLY A 117 12.68 4.89 -8.15
CA GLY A 117 11.74 5.61 -8.99
C GLY A 117 12.39 6.39 -10.12
N ALA A 118 13.54 7.02 -9.88
CA ALA A 118 14.31 7.70 -10.92
C ALA A 118 14.79 6.72 -11.99
N ALA A 119 15.29 5.54 -11.60
CA ALA A 119 15.72 4.52 -12.55
C ALA A 119 14.54 3.99 -13.40
N ILE A 120 13.42 3.65 -12.76
CA ILE A 120 12.22 3.12 -13.44
C ILE A 120 11.62 4.17 -14.39
N ASN A 121 11.40 5.39 -13.91
CA ASN A 121 10.74 6.43 -14.70
C ASN A 121 11.58 6.92 -15.89
N ALA A 122 12.91 6.73 -15.83
CA ALA A 122 13.82 7.05 -16.92
C ALA A 122 13.92 5.93 -17.98
N ASP A 123 13.52 4.69 -17.65
CA ASP A 123 13.56 3.56 -18.59
C ASP A 123 12.38 3.64 -19.58
N PRO A 124 12.62 3.86 -20.89
CA PRO A 124 11.56 3.92 -21.88
C PRO A 124 10.72 2.65 -21.97
N ALA A 125 11.26 1.48 -21.61
CA ALA A 125 10.54 0.21 -21.59
C ALA A 125 9.45 0.16 -20.51
N MET A 126 9.52 1.03 -19.50
CA MET A 126 8.54 1.09 -18.41
C MET A 126 7.39 2.06 -18.68
N LYS A 127 7.44 2.85 -19.75
CA LYS A 127 6.39 3.81 -20.10
C LYS A 127 5.04 3.09 -20.28
N GLY A 128 4.05 3.52 -19.50
CA GLY A 128 2.71 2.93 -19.50
C GLY A 128 2.61 1.55 -18.82
N ARG A 129 3.69 1.07 -18.17
CA ARG A 129 3.73 -0.21 -17.45
C ARG A 129 4.01 -0.02 -15.97
N LEU A 130 5.04 0.74 -15.62
CA LEU A 130 5.43 0.98 -14.23
C LEU A 130 5.99 2.39 -14.08
N SER A 131 5.50 3.10 -13.07
CA SER A 131 6.10 4.37 -12.64
C SER A 131 6.04 4.48 -11.13
N VAL A 132 6.96 5.25 -10.56
CA VAL A 132 7.05 5.48 -9.12
C VAL A 132 7.10 6.97 -8.85
N VAL A 133 6.25 7.46 -7.95
CA VAL A 133 6.24 8.86 -7.54
C VAL A 133 6.22 8.98 -6.02
N TYR A 134 6.98 9.96 -5.52
CA TYR A 134 7.00 10.33 -4.11
C TYR A 134 6.76 11.86 -4.01
N PRO A 135 5.51 12.33 -4.08
CA PRO A 135 5.20 13.74 -3.90
C PRO A 135 5.72 14.25 -2.53
N PRO A 136 6.41 15.39 -2.49
CA PRO A 136 7.03 15.90 -1.28
C PRO A 136 5.99 16.41 -0.28
N ASN A 137 6.34 16.41 1.00
CA ASN A 137 5.57 17.07 2.06
C ASN A 137 4.12 16.57 2.23
N TYR A 138 3.91 15.25 2.21
CA TYR A 138 2.60 14.64 2.53
C TYR A 138 1.94 15.28 3.77
N ASN A 139 0.68 15.67 3.62
CA ASN A 139 -0.15 16.36 4.60
C ASN A 139 -1.64 16.03 4.35
N VAL A 140 -2.55 16.65 5.12
CA VAL A 140 -4.00 16.41 5.01
C VAL A 140 -4.54 16.84 3.64
N SER A 141 -4.17 18.02 3.15
CA SER A 141 -4.64 18.53 1.85
C SER A 141 -4.24 17.62 0.68
N MET A 142 -3.04 17.05 0.70
CA MET A 142 -2.64 16.04 -0.28
C MET A 142 -3.48 14.77 -0.11
N ALA A 143 -3.70 14.31 1.12
CA ALA A 143 -4.50 13.11 1.39
C ALA A 143 -5.95 13.24 0.88
N GLU A 144 -6.56 14.42 0.97
CA GLU A 144 -7.93 14.69 0.48
C GLU A 144 -8.08 14.48 -1.03
N ILE A 145 -7.02 14.72 -1.81
CA ILE A 145 -7.03 14.50 -3.26
C ILE A 145 -6.57 13.08 -3.61
N LEU A 146 -5.61 12.56 -2.85
CA LEU A 146 -4.96 11.28 -3.10
C LEU A 146 -5.85 10.09 -2.74
N ILE A 147 -6.48 10.10 -1.55
CA ILE A 147 -7.28 8.98 -1.06
C ILE A 147 -8.44 8.61 -2.01
N PRO A 148 -9.25 9.57 -2.52
CA PRO A 148 -10.31 9.25 -3.47
C PRO A 148 -9.84 8.65 -4.80
N ALA A 149 -8.58 8.89 -5.17
CA ALA A 149 -7.98 8.42 -6.43
C ALA A 149 -7.30 7.05 -6.30
N THR A 150 -7.09 6.53 -5.09
CA THR A 150 -6.38 5.26 -4.89
C THR A 150 -7.21 4.06 -5.31
N ASP A 151 -6.57 3.15 -6.04
CA ASP A 151 -7.15 1.84 -6.40
C ASP A 151 -6.73 0.79 -5.37
N LEU A 152 -5.44 0.71 -5.05
CA LEU A 152 -4.87 -0.23 -4.11
C LEU A 152 -4.20 0.50 -2.93
N SER A 153 -4.57 0.11 -1.71
CA SER A 153 -4.12 0.70 -0.46
C SER A 153 -3.16 -0.23 0.29
N GLU A 154 -1.90 0.21 0.42
CA GLU A 154 -0.80 -0.55 1.03
C GLU A 154 -0.80 -0.44 2.57
N GLN A 155 -1.25 -1.50 3.23
CA GLN A 155 -1.40 -1.62 4.68
C GLN A 155 -0.50 -2.72 5.25
N ILE A 156 0.76 -2.64 4.88
CA ILE A 156 1.73 -3.72 4.99
C ILE A 156 2.63 -3.64 6.23
N SER A 157 2.15 -3.13 7.37
CA SER A 157 2.97 -3.10 8.59
C SER A 157 3.33 -4.52 9.05
N THR A 158 4.47 -4.72 9.72
CA THR A 158 4.77 -6.02 10.34
C THR A 158 3.67 -6.40 11.33
N ALA A 159 3.12 -7.62 11.24
CA ALA A 159 2.02 -8.02 12.12
C ALA A 159 2.38 -7.88 13.60
N GLY A 160 1.43 -7.35 14.39
CA GLY A 160 1.61 -7.02 15.80
C GLY A 160 2.27 -5.65 16.08
N LYS A 161 2.45 -4.77 15.08
CA LYS A 161 3.10 -3.45 15.26
C LYS A 161 2.18 -2.26 14.99
N GLU A 162 1.14 -2.41 14.17
CA GLU A 162 0.10 -1.40 13.99
C GLU A 162 -1.04 -1.64 14.98
N ALA A 163 -1.21 -0.73 15.96
CA ALA A 163 -2.29 -0.86 16.94
C ALA A 163 -3.69 -0.73 16.31
N SER A 164 -3.81 0.05 15.23
CA SER A 164 -5.08 0.25 14.52
C SER A 164 -4.78 0.70 13.08
N GLY A 165 -4.46 1.98 12.90
CA GLY A 165 -4.35 2.60 11.58
C GLY A 165 -5.70 3.18 11.15
N THR A 166 -5.70 4.44 10.72
CA THR A 166 -6.92 5.13 10.23
C THR A 166 -6.85 5.47 8.75
N GLY A 167 -5.67 5.33 8.13
CA GLY A 167 -5.51 5.52 6.68
C GLY A 167 -6.23 4.44 5.88
N ASN A 168 -6.08 3.18 6.30
CA ASN A 168 -6.81 2.02 5.75
C ASN A 168 -8.33 2.23 5.73
N MET A 169 -8.90 2.77 6.82
CA MET A 169 -10.33 3.07 6.91
C MET A 169 -10.76 4.08 5.85
N LYS A 170 -9.99 5.17 5.68
CA LYS A 170 -10.28 6.21 4.67
C LYS A 170 -10.21 5.64 3.25
N PHE A 171 -9.24 4.78 2.98
CA PHE A 171 -9.06 4.12 1.70
C PHE A 171 -10.23 3.20 1.35
N ALA A 172 -10.58 2.28 2.24
CA ALA A 172 -11.70 1.36 2.02
C ALA A 172 -13.02 2.12 1.88
N MET A 173 -13.25 3.18 2.67
CA MET A 173 -14.42 4.07 2.49
C MET A 173 -14.46 4.71 1.09
N ASN A 174 -13.31 5.02 0.49
CA ASN A 174 -13.21 5.63 -0.84
C ASN A 174 -13.04 4.61 -1.98
N GLY A 175 -13.35 3.33 -1.73
CA GLY A 175 -13.37 2.28 -2.76
C GLY A 175 -11.98 1.82 -3.21
N ALA A 176 -10.94 2.04 -2.40
CA ALA A 176 -9.66 1.38 -2.60
C ALA A 176 -9.69 -0.02 -1.98
N LEU A 177 -9.18 -1.01 -2.68
CA LEU A 177 -8.96 -2.35 -2.12
C LEU A 177 -7.69 -2.36 -1.29
N THR A 178 -7.70 -3.08 -0.18
CA THR A 178 -6.53 -3.17 0.71
C THR A 178 -5.67 -4.36 0.33
N ILE A 179 -4.36 -4.14 0.24
CA ILE A 179 -3.35 -5.20 0.39
C ILE A 179 -2.64 -4.99 1.73
N GLY A 180 -2.59 -6.01 2.57
CA GLY A 180 -2.08 -5.83 3.93
C GLY A 180 -1.86 -7.11 4.71
N THR A 181 -1.21 -6.95 5.86
CA THR A 181 -1.07 -8.00 6.86
C THR A 181 -2.31 -8.10 7.75
N LEU A 182 -2.46 -9.23 8.45
CA LEU A 182 -3.41 -9.38 9.55
C LEU A 182 -2.93 -8.63 10.80
N ASP A 183 -3.03 -7.30 10.75
CA ASP A 183 -2.59 -6.40 11.82
C ASP A 183 -3.52 -5.20 11.99
N GLY A 184 -3.61 -4.68 13.22
CA GLY A 184 -4.44 -3.52 13.55
C GLY A 184 -5.86 -3.60 12.99
N ALA A 185 -6.33 -2.48 12.41
CA ALA A 185 -7.67 -2.38 11.85
C ALA A 185 -7.85 -3.14 10.52
N ASN A 186 -6.80 -3.74 9.93
CA ASN A 186 -6.99 -4.60 8.75
C ASN A 186 -7.78 -5.86 9.11
N VAL A 187 -7.67 -6.35 10.35
CA VAL A 187 -8.47 -7.50 10.84
C VAL A 187 -9.94 -7.12 10.85
N GLU A 188 -10.28 -5.99 11.46
CA GLU A 188 -11.66 -5.49 11.51
C GLU A 188 -12.20 -5.18 10.10
N ILE A 189 -11.37 -4.59 9.22
CA ILE A 189 -11.76 -4.31 7.83
C ILE A 189 -12.05 -5.62 7.11
N ARG A 190 -11.18 -6.64 7.20
CA ARG A 190 -11.40 -7.96 6.60
C ARG A 190 -12.72 -8.57 7.05
N ASP A 191 -13.00 -8.51 8.35
CA ASP A 191 -14.22 -9.10 8.91
C ASP A 191 -15.48 -8.33 8.44
N ALA A 192 -15.38 -7.00 8.31
CA ALA A 192 -16.46 -6.16 7.81
C ALA A 192 -16.71 -6.35 6.30
N VAL A 193 -15.66 -6.28 5.47
CA VAL A 193 -15.80 -6.32 4.01
C VAL A 193 -15.88 -7.75 3.47
N GLY A 194 -15.45 -8.75 4.23
CA GLY A 194 -15.35 -10.16 3.84
C GLY A 194 -13.99 -10.47 3.20
N ALA A 195 -13.48 -11.68 3.46
CA ALA A 195 -12.13 -12.11 3.04
C ALA A 195 -11.90 -12.04 1.51
N ASP A 196 -12.95 -12.18 0.70
CA ASP A 196 -12.84 -12.10 -0.76
C ASP A 196 -12.65 -10.66 -1.28
N ASN A 197 -12.86 -9.64 -0.44
CA ASN A 197 -12.81 -8.23 -0.84
C ASN A 197 -11.56 -7.49 -0.32
N ILE A 198 -10.54 -8.24 0.14
CA ILE A 198 -9.27 -7.73 0.65
C ILE A 198 -8.13 -8.72 0.32
N PHE A 199 -6.93 -8.22 0.06
CA PHE A 199 -5.76 -9.03 -0.22
C PHE A 199 -4.88 -9.13 1.03
N ILE A 200 -4.96 -10.26 1.72
CA ILE A 200 -4.20 -10.51 2.95
C ILE A 200 -2.99 -11.40 2.66
N PHE A 201 -1.83 -11.04 3.22
CA PHE A 201 -0.60 -11.81 3.07
C PHE A 201 0.27 -11.76 4.35
N GLY A 202 1.37 -12.51 4.31
CA GLY A 202 2.43 -12.46 5.30
C GLY A 202 2.11 -13.22 6.58
N GLN A 203 3.08 -13.18 7.49
CA GLN A 203 2.95 -13.82 8.79
C GLN A 203 1.89 -13.13 9.66
N THR A 204 1.17 -13.94 10.43
CA THR A 204 0.39 -13.47 11.59
C THR A 204 1.33 -12.97 12.71
N ALA A 205 0.78 -12.21 13.67
CA ALA A 205 1.57 -11.72 14.80
C ALA A 205 2.22 -12.87 15.61
N ALA A 206 1.53 -14.01 15.75
CA ALA A 206 2.07 -15.18 16.43
C ALA A 206 3.23 -15.82 15.65
N GLU A 207 3.11 -15.93 14.32
CA GLU A 207 4.17 -16.44 13.45
C GLU A 207 5.39 -15.51 13.43
N VAL A 208 5.20 -14.18 13.45
CA VAL A 208 6.30 -13.22 13.57
C VAL A 208 7.14 -13.47 14.82
N GLU A 209 6.50 -13.69 15.96
CA GLU A 209 7.20 -13.98 17.22
C GLU A 209 7.84 -15.38 17.21
N ALA A 210 7.17 -16.38 16.63
CA ALA A 210 7.73 -17.72 16.46
C ALA A 210 8.98 -17.71 15.56
N THR A 211 8.94 -16.97 14.45
CA THR A 211 10.08 -16.80 13.53
C THR A 211 11.26 -16.14 14.25
N ARG A 212 11.02 -15.08 15.04
CA ARG A 212 12.08 -14.45 15.85
C ARG A 212 12.69 -15.41 16.87
N ALA A 213 11.86 -16.19 17.57
CA ALA A 213 12.32 -17.14 18.56
C ALA A 213 13.05 -18.36 17.95
N GLY A 214 12.69 -18.72 16.71
CA GLY A 214 13.16 -19.93 16.01
C GLY A 214 14.53 -19.81 15.34
N GLY A 215 15.29 -18.74 15.57
CA GLY A 215 16.61 -18.56 14.94
C GLY A 215 16.53 -18.12 13.48
N TYR A 216 15.58 -17.25 13.15
CA TYR A 216 15.43 -16.65 11.81
C TYR A 216 16.75 -16.13 11.23
N SER A 217 17.02 -16.52 9.99
CA SER A 217 18.17 -16.04 9.20
C SER A 217 17.68 -15.21 8.01
N PRO A 218 17.87 -13.88 8.03
CA PRO A 218 17.50 -13.03 6.89
C PRO A 218 18.25 -13.41 5.61
N ALA A 219 19.52 -13.79 5.72
CA ALA A 219 20.32 -14.28 4.58
C ALA A 219 19.72 -15.55 3.95
N ALA A 220 19.19 -16.47 4.76
CA ALA A 220 18.52 -17.66 4.23
C ALA A 220 17.19 -17.30 3.53
N ALA A 221 16.42 -16.36 4.07
CA ALA A 221 15.21 -15.86 3.43
C ALA A 221 15.51 -15.17 2.09
N ILE A 222 16.56 -14.35 2.02
CA ILE A 222 17.04 -13.76 0.76
C ILE A 222 17.45 -14.85 -0.23
N ALA A 223 18.23 -15.84 0.19
CA ALA A 223 18.68 -16.93 -0.69
C ALA A 223 17.54 -17.82 -1.21
N ALA A 224 16.43 -17.91 -0.48
CA ALA A 224 15.27 -18.72 -0.85
C ALA A 224 14.43 -18.10 -1.99
N ASP A 225 14.51 -16.77 -2.20
CA ASP A 225 13.78 -16.08 -3.28
C ASP A 225 14.76 -15.37 -4.23
N PRO A 226 14.98 -15.89 -5.46
CA PRO A 226 15.91 -15.30 -6.42
C PRO A 226 15.62 -13.84 -6.76
N ARG A 227 14.35 -13.42 -6.73
CA ARG A 227 13.95 -12.04 -7.03
C ARG A 227 14.42 -11.10 -5.92
N LEU A 228 14.27 -11.53 -4.66
CA LEU A 228 14.75 -10.77 -3.51
C LEU A 228 16.28 -10.72 -3.50
N ALA A 229 16.96 -11.84 -3.74
CA ALA A 229 18.41 -11.91 -3.84
C ALA A 229 18.94 -10.93 -4.89
N GLU A 230 18.37 -10.94 -6.10
CA GLU A 230 18.77 -10.05 -7.17
C GLU A 230 18.59 -8.58 -6.77
N VAL A 231 17.43 -8.18 -6.24
CA VAL A 231 17.19 -6.79 -5.84
C VAL A 231 18.14 -6.33 -4.73
N VAL A 232 18.39 -7.17 -3.72
CA VAL A 232 19.34 -6.85 -2.65
C VAL A 232 20.74 -6.65 -3.22
N ASP A 233 21.16 -7.50 -4.16
CA ASP A 233 22.47 -7.38 -4.80
C ASP A 233 22.57 -6.19 -5.76
N GLN A 234 21.49 -5.84 -6.46
CA GLN A 234 21.39 -4.62 -7.28
C GLN A 234 21.54 -3.36 -6.42
N ILE A 235 20.89 -3.31 -5.25
CA ILE A 235 21.01 -2.20 -4.30
C ILE A 235 22.44 -2.13 -3.77
N ALA A 236 23.01 -3.26 -3.34
CA ALA A 236 24.38 -3.34 -2.84
C ALA A 236 25.43 -2.98 -3.92
N GLY A 237 25.17 -3.38 -5.17
CA GLY A 237 26.02 -3.15 -6.33
C GLY A 237 25.93 -1.72 -6.89
N GLY A 238 24.96 -0.93 -6.42
CA GLY A 238 24.77 0.46 -6.80
C GLY A 238 23.95 0.67 -8.09
N ALA A 239 23.16 -0.33 -8.52
CA ALA A 239 22.33 -0.25 -9.71
C ALA A 239 21.35 0.94 -9.66
N PHE A 240 20.81 1.23 -8.48
CA PHE A 240 19.89 2.36 -8.25
C PHE A 240 20.59 3.63 -7.76
N SER A 241 21.90 3.59 -7.50
CA SER A 241 22.65 4.73 -6.93
C SER A 241 23.67 5.35 -7.89
N GLY A 242 23.67 4.97 -9.16
CA GLY A 242 24.65 5.42 -10.15
C GLY A 242 26.04 4.83 -9.94
N GLY A 243 26.11 3.59 -9.42
CA GLY A 243 27.35 2.86 -9.13
C GLY A 243 27.93 3.08 -7.73
N ASP A 244 27.31 3.94 -6.91
CA ASP A 244 27.70 4.16 -5.52
C ASP A 244 27.26 3.01 -4.60
N LYS A 245 28.16 2.04 -4.41
CA LYS A 245 27.95 0.86 -3.56
C LYS A 245 27.83 1.19 -2.05
N GLY A 246 28.26 2.39 -1.64
CA GLY A 246 28.23 2.80 -0.24
C GLY A 246 26.89 3.40 0.19
N ARG A 247 26.12 3.96 -0.76
CA ARG A 247 24.89 4.74 -0.47
C ARG A 247 23.91 4.03 0.47
N PHE A 248 23.64 2.76 0.19
CA PHE A 248 22.63 1.96 0.89
C PHE A 248 23.23 0.83 1.74
N ALA A 249 24.55 0.85 2.00
CA ALA A 249 25.23 -0.20 2.76
C ALA A 249 24.57 -0.48 4.13
N PRO A 250 24.17 0.52 4.94
CA PRO A 250 23.48 0.24 6.21
C PRO A 250 22.12 -0.45 6.05
N LEU A 251 21.41 -0.16 4.96
CA LEU A 251 20.11 -0.77 4.68
C LEU A 251 20.29 -2.22 4.22
N VAL A 252 21.26 -2.49 3.35
CA VAL A 252 21.61 -3.85 2.90
C VAL A 252 22.11 -4.71 4.06
N ASP A 253 22.95 -4.14 4.93
CA ASP A 253 23.45 -4.81 6.13
C ASP A 253 22.29 -5.23 7.05
N ASN A 254 21.35 -4.31 7.30
CA ASN A 254 20.15 -4.61 8.06
C ASN A 254 19.30 -5.73 7.42
N LEU A 255 19.10 -5.73 6.09
CA LEU A 255 18.35 -6.78 5.39
C LEU A 255 19.05 -8.15 5.46
N ARG A 256 20.39 -8.20 5.43
CA ARG A 256 21.15 -9.46 5.44
C ARG A 256 21.34 -10.07 6.82
N HIS A 257 21.35 -9.24 7.87
CA HIS A 257 21.79 -9.66 9.20
C HIS A 257 20.75 -9.50 10.31
N HIS A 258 19.81 -8.56 10.18
CA HIS A 258 18.92 -8.20 11.28
C HIS A 258 17.44 -8.42 10.94
N ASP A 259 16.97 -7.77 9.87
CA ASP A 259 15.60 -7.80 9.36
C ASP A 259 14.51 -7.91 10.46
N TRP A 260 14.61 -7.05 11.47
CA TRP A 260 13.75 -7.12 12.66
C TRP A 260 12.26 -7.06 12.32
N PHE A 261 11.92 -6.35 11.23
CA PHE A 261 10.56 -6.11 10.78
C PHE A 261 10.08 -7.12 9.72
N GLN A 262 10.79 -8.24 9.53
CA GLN A 262 10.35 -9.34 8.66
C GLN A 262 10.09 -8.86 7.22
N VAL A 263 10.95 -7.99 6.69
CA VAL A 263 10.89 -7.52 5.30
C VAL A 263 11.27 -8.66 4.36
N CYS A 264 12.38 -9.36 4.63
CA CYS A 264 12.83 -10.47 3.81
C CYS A 264 11.91 -11.68 3.99
N ALA A 265 11.46 -11.96 5.22
CA ALA A 265 10.60 -13.10 5.51
C ALA A 265 9.23 -13.02 4.82
N ASP A 266 8.60 -11.83 4.76
CA ASP A 266 7.29 -11.68 4.12
C ASP A 266 7.38 -11.38 2.61
N PHE A 267 8.58 -11.18 2.05
CA PHE A 267 8.75 -10.74 0.65
C PHE A 267 8.03 -11.64 -0.36
N THR A 268 8.25 -12.95 -0.31
CA THR A 268 7.65 -13.89 -1.27
C THR A 268 6.12 -13.86 -1.17
N SER A 269 5.58 -13.90 0.04
CA SER A 269 4.12 -13.83 0.25
C SER A 269 3.52 -12.51 -0.23
N TYR A 270 4.25 -11.39 -0.09
CA TYR A 270 3.84 -10.09 -0.59
C TYR A 270 3.87 -10.03 -2.12
N TRP A 271 4.95 -10.54 -2.73
CA TRP A 271 5.05 -10.69 -4.18
C TRP A 271 3.87 -11.50 -4.73
N ASP A 272 3.59 -12.67 -4.15
CA ASP A 272 2.50 -13.54 -4.60
C ASP A 272 1.13 -12.84 -4.47
N ALA A 273 0.89 -12.15 -3.36
CA ALA A 273 -0.32 -11.36 -3.17
C ALA A 273 -0.46 -10.23 -4.20
N GLN A 274 0.64 -9.57 -4.56
CA GLN A 274 0.63 -8.55 -5.63
C GLN A 274 0.31 -9.16 -6.99
N ARG A 275 0.70 -10.41 -7.27
CA ARG A 275 0.31 -11.11 -8.51
C ARG A 275 -1.17 -11.47 -8.52
N VAL A 276 -1.76 -11.80 -7.36
CA VAL A 276 -3.21 -11.95 -7.21
C VAL A 276 -3.93 -10.63 -7.48
N VAL A 277 -3.38 -9.51 -6.99
CA VAL A 277 -3.89 -8.16 -7.31
C VAL A 277 -3.85 -7.90 -8.82
N ASP A 278 -2.76 -8.22 -9.51
CA ASP A 278 -2.64 -8.01 -10.96
C ASP A 278 -3.74 -8.79 -11.73
N ALA A 279 -4.00 -10.05 -11.33
CA ALA A 279 -5.07 -10.86 -11.92
C ALA A 279 -6.47 -10.29 -11.62
N ALA A 280 -6.71 -9.78 -10.41
CA ALA A 280 -7.96 -9.14 -10.05
C ALA A 280 -8.19 -7.82 -10.81
N TRP A 281 -7.13 -7.03 -11.01
CA TRP A 281 -7.19 -5.78 -11.78
C TRP A 281 -7.58 -6.02 -13.25
N ALA A 282 -7.19 -7.15 -13.82
CA ALA A 282 -7.61 -7.55 -15.17
C ALA A 282 -9.12 -7.89 -15.28
N GLN A 283 -9.86 -7.91 -14.16
CA GLN A 283 -11.29 -8.15 -14.09
C GLN A 283 -12.02 -6.89 -13.55
N PRO A 284 -12.19 -5.82 -14.36
CA PRO A 284 -12.64 -4.51 -13.89
C PRO A 284 -14.03 -4.50 -13.25
N ASP A 285 -14.93 -5.37 -13.71
CA ASP A 285 -16.27 -5.51 -13.14
C ASP A 285 -16.22 -6.09 -11.71
N ASP A 286 -15.43 -7.15 -11.52
CA ASP A 286 -15.24 -7.76 -10.20
C ASP A 286 -14.46 -6.82 -9.27
N TRP A 287 -13.40 -6.18 -9.76
CA TRP A 287 -12.67 -5.15 -8.99
C TRP A 287 -13.61 -4.05 -8.47
N THR A 288 -14.44 -3.51 -9.36
CA THR A 288 -15.40 -2.46 -9.01
C THR A 288 -16.46 -2.98 -8.03
N ARG A 289 -16.92 -4.22 -8.20
CA ARG A 289 -17.84 -4.87 -7.25
C ARG A 289 -17.23 -4.95 -5.85
N ARG A 290 -15.99 -5.43 -5.72
CA ARG A 290 -15.26 -5.50 -4.44
C ARG A 290 -15.08 -4.10 -3.83
N ALA A 291 -14.80 -3.09 -4.64
CA ALA A 291 -14.65 -1.71 -4.20
C ALA A 291 -15.96 -1.12 -3.64
N VAL A 292 -17.10 -1.38 -4.30
CA VAL A 292 -18.42 -1.00 -3.79
C VAL A 292 -18.70 -1.68 -2.46
N LEU A 293 -18.42 -2.97 -2.34
CA LEU A 293 -18.60 -3.72 -1.08
C LEU A 293 -17.72 -3.20 0.05
N ASN A 294 -16.48 -2.79 -0.25
CA ASN A 294 -15.63 -2.09 0.71
C ASN A 294 -16.36 -0.83 1.18
N THR A 295 -16.69 0.12 0.30
CA THR A 295 -17.39 1.36 0.71
C THR A 295 -18.68 1.10 1.50
N ALA A 296 -19.50 0.14 1.07
CA ALA A 296 -20.78 -0.17 1.69
C ALA A 296 -20.64 -0.70 3.14
N ARG A 297 -19.55 -1.42 3.44
CA ARG A 297 -19.36 -2.15 4.70
C ARG A 297 -18.47 -1.40 5.71
N MET A 298 -18.17 -0.12 5.47
CA MET A 298 -17.28 0.66 6.33
C MET A 298 -18.01 1.48 7.42
N GLY A 299 -19.32 1.30 7.61
CA GLY A 299 -20.13 2.08 8.58
C GLY A 299 -19.54 2.11 10.00
N MET A 300 -19.09 0.95 10.50
CA MET A 300 -18.53 0.81 11.84
C MET A 300 -17.24 1.61 12.09
N PHE A 301 -16.57 2.09 11.04
CA PHE A 301 -15.33 2.85 11.15
C PHE A 301 -15.55 4.38 11.23
N SER A 302 -16.80 4.83 11.34
CA SER A 302 -17.11 6.23 11.62
C SER A 302 -16.59 6.64 13.00
N SER A 303 -15.96 7.81 13.09
CA SER A 303 -15.60 8.42 14.38
C SER A 303 -16.81 8.69 15.26
N ASP A 304 -18.01 8.89 14.70
CA ASP A 304 -19.24 9.09 15.48
C ASP A 304 -19.57 7.87 16.34
N ARG A 305 -19.27 6.66 15.85
CA ARG A 305 -19.39 5.43 16.65
C ARG A 305 -18.38 5.44 17.79
N THR A 306 -17.12 5.79 17.52
CA THR A 306 -16.06 5.89 18.53
C THR A 306 -16.44 6.91 19.61
N ILE A 307 -16.88 8.10 19.23
CA ILE A 307 -17.30 9.16 20.16
C ILE A 307 -18.51 8.72 21.00
N ARG A 308 -19.51 8.07 20.39
CA ARG A 308 -20.65 7.50 21.15
C ARG A 308 -20.21 6.43 22.15
N GLY A 309 -19.25 5.59 21.78
CA GLY A 309 -18.65 4.59 22.68
C GLY A 309 -17.95 5.25 23.86
N TYR A 310 -17.06 6.21 23.60
CA TYR A 310 -16.38 6.95 24.67
C TYR A 310 -17.34 7.72 25.58
N ALA A 311 -18.36 8.37 25.00
CA ALA A 311 -19.37 9.11 25.76
C ALA A 311 -20.11 8.21 26.76
N ARG A 312 -20.52 7.02 26.32
CA ARG A 312 -21.24 6.03 27.14
C ARG A 312 -20.32 5.32 28.15
N ASP A 313 -19.19 4.79 27.69
CA ASP A 313 -18.41 3.79 28.44
C ASP A 313 -17.30 4.42 29.29
N VAL A 314 -16.86 5.64 28.97
CA VAL A 314 -15.72 6.30 29.64
C VAL A 314 -16.12 7.62 30.27
N TRP A 315 -16.75 8.51 29.50
CA TRP A 315 -17.06 9.87 29.98
C TRP A 315 -18.34 9.93 30.81
N GLY A 316 -19.26 8.98 30.63
CA GLY A 316 -20.56 8.97 31.33
C GLY A 316 -21.44 10.17 30.96
N VAL A 317 -21.33 10.67 29.73
CA VAL A 317 -22.08 11.84 29.25
C VAL A 317 -23.19 11.40 28.30
N THR A 318 -24.36 12.01 28.43
CA THR A 318 -25.43 11.92 27.45
C THR A 318 -25.45 13.16 26.56
N PRO A 319 -25.94 13.04 25.32
CA PRO A 319 -26.12 14.22 24.47
C PRO A 319 -27.05 15.23 25.17
N ALA A 320 -26.61 16.48 25.27
CA ALA A 320 -27.42 17.58 25.76
C ALA A 320 -28.30 18.07 24.60
N PHE A 321 -29.47 17.45 24.42
CA PHE A 321 -30.51 17.91 23.49
C PHE A 321 -31.79 18.21 24.27
#